data_AF-A0A9N9WVQ5-F1
#
_entry.id   AF-A0A9N9WVQ5-F1
#
_cell.length_a   1.000
_cell.length_b   1.000
_cell.length_c   1.000
_cell.angle_alpha   90.00
_cell.angle_beta   90.00
_cell.angle_gamma   90.00
#
_symmetry.space_group_name_H-M   'P 1'
#
loop_
_entity.id
_entity.type
_entity.pdbx_description
1 polymer ?
#
loop_
_entity_poly.entity_id
_entity_poly.type
_entity_poly.pdbx_seq_one_letter_code
_entity_poly.pdbx_strand_id
1 'polypeptide(L)'
;MDFRTIVRGHQRKFKEFDKRRSPIVLILDSIDSFNAIKIKLQRIYPKYYLIVLTKGLFKEVNEVIKELWSMSMDNVNFLTSNATHGFIYTYFPFDHEKCGTDLLLHPINVFDTTIQKWSNLNFYPEKVQNLNNCALKVGVTESIPMVITSNETDGTKSFDGIEVLLIRKLALEFNFTPQFNIFESVGVAREKNSTGVLGSLYDRKCDVAIGSLSLQIDRTQVLSATSMFASIPIVAVIPPSSQISAFVKLYLPFDFTTWILLFVMFLTGYIVILITKLISKTSYKFIVGHKRIISRQVV
;
A
#
# COMPACT_ATOMS: atom_id res chain seq x y z
N MET A 1 -20.21 -6.38 11.68
CA MET A 1 -19.99 -5.62 10.43
C MET A 1 -19.00 -6.41 9.59
N ASP A 2 -19.43 -6.97 8.46
CA ASP A 2 -18.62 -7.91 7.67
C ASP A 2 -17.69 -7.15 6.70
N PHE A 3 -16.40 -7.15 7.00
CA PHE A 3 -15.37 -6.50 6.19
C PHE A 3 -15.29 -7.04 4.76
N ARG A 4 -15.72 -8.29 4.51
CA ARG A 4 -15.76 -8.86 3.15
C ARG A 4 -16.78 -8.16 2.25
N THR A 5 -17.86 -7.65 2.83
CA THR A 5 -18.90 -6.91 2.10
C THR A 5 -18.42 -5.52 1.68
N ILE A 6 -17.60 -4.87 2.51
CA ILE A 6 -17.01 -3.55 2.21
C ILE A 6 -15.98 -3.66 1.08
N VAL A 7 -15.06 -4.64 1.14
CA VAL A 7 -14.03 -4.84 0.10
C VAL A 7 -14.66 -5.24 -1.23
N ARG A 8 -15.66 -6.13 -1.23
CA ARG A 8 -16.41 -6.49 -2.46
C ARG A 8 -17.24 -5.34 -3.00
N GLY A 9 -17.83 -4.50 -2.15
CA GLY A 9 -18.54 -3.28 -2.54
C GLY A 9 -17.63 -2.25 -3.19
N HIS A 10 -16.41 -2.08 -2.66
CA HIS A 10 -15.42 -1.17 -3.21
C HIS A 10 -14.88 -1.64 -4.56
N GLN A 11 -14.60 -2.94 -4.71
CA GLN A 11 -14.16 -3.52 -5.99
C GLN A 11 -15.26 -3.54 -7.06
N ARG A 12 -16.53 -3.75 -6.70
CA ARG A 12 -17.65 -3.65 -7.64
C ARG A 12 -17.85 -2.21 -8.14
N LYS A 13 -17.80 -1.22 -7.24
CA LYS A 13 -17.87 0.19 -7.64
C LYS A 13 -16.69 0.61 -8.54
N PHE A 14 -15.48 0.11 -8.28
CA PHE A 14 -14.33 0.33 -9.16
C PHE A 14 -14.50 -0.30 -10.54
N LYS A 15 -15.01 -1.55 -10.62
CA LYS A 15 -15.28 -2.24 -11.89
C LYS A 15 -16.44 -1.62 -12.69
N GLU A 16 -17.45 -1.05 -12.04
CA GLU A 16 -18.52 -0.32 -12.73
C GLU A 16 -18.07 1.06 -13.23
N PHE A 17 -17.15 1.73 -12.51
CA PHE A 17 -16.61 3.03 -12.92
C PHE A 17 -15.71 2.98 -14.17
N ASP A 18 -15.12 1.82 -14.48
CA ASP A 18 -14.22 1.65 -15.62
C ASP A 18 -14.97 1.38 -16.94
N LYS A 19 -16.29 1.13 -16.90
CA LYS A 19 -17.06 0.67 -18.07
C LYS A 19 -17.68 1.75 -18.97
N ARG A 20 -17.68 3.04 -18.58
CA ARG A 20 -18.27 4.11 -19.42
C ARG A 20 -17.59 5.47 -19.20
N ARG A 21 -16.36 5.65 -19.65
CA ARG A 21 -15.79 6.99 -19.83
C ARG A 21 -15.67 7.27 -21.32
N SER A 22 -16.64 7.96 -21.88
CA SER A 22 -16.58 8.50 -23.24
C SER A 22 -15.35 9.41 -23.36
N PRO A 23 -14.62 9.38 -24.50
CA PRO A 23 -13.50 10.27 -24.71
C PRO A 23 -13.98 11.73 -24.69
N ILE A 24 -13.20 12.62 -24.07
CA ILE A 24 -13.47 14.05 -24.15
C ILE A 24 -12.92 14.55 -25.49
N VAL A 25 -13.79 15.17 -26.29
CA VAL A 25 -13.40 15.80 -27.56
C VAL A 25 -13.13 17.28 -27.32
N LEU A 26 -11.93 17.72 -27.66
CA LEU A 26 -11.49 19.11 -27.59
C LEU A 26 -11.25 19.62 -29.01
N ILE A 27 -11.84 20.76 -29.33
CA ILE A 27 -11.60 21.45 -30.60
C ILE A 27 -10.85 22.73 -30.24
N LEU A 28 -9.61 22.83 -30.71
CA LEU A 28 -8.69 23.88 -30.32
C LEU A 28 -8.06 24.52 -31.56
N ASP A 29 -7.97 25.85 -31.55
CA ASP A 29 -7.45 26.68 -32.63
C ASP A 29 -5.99 27.10 -32.42
N SER A 30 -5.58 27.33 -31.17
CA SER A 30 -4.22 27.73 -30.75
C SER A 30 -3.81 27.16 -29.38
N ILE A 31 -2.52 27.29 -29.04
CA ILE A 31 -2.01 27.00 -27.70
C ILE A 31 -2.64 27.87 -26.61
N ASP A 32 -3.03 29.10 -26.91
CA ASP A 32 -3.68 29.99 -25.94
C ASP A 32 -5.05 29.46 -25.50
N SER A 33 -5.83 28.93 -26.45
CA SER A 33 -7.10 28.27 -26.16
C SER A 33 -6.91 27.02 -25.31
N PHE A 34 -5.82 26.27 -25.52
CA PHE A 34 -5.45 25.15 -24.66
C PHE A 34 -5.12 25.63 -23.24
N ASN A 35 -4.29 26.67 -23.11
CA ASN A 35 -3.91 27.25 -21.82
C ASN A 35 -5.12 27.77 -21.03
N ALA A 36 -6.11 28.35 -21.71
CA ALA A 36 -7.35 28.83 -21.08
C ALA A 36 -8.19 27.70 -20.44
N ILE A 37 -8.13 26.48 -20.98
CA ILE A 37 -8.88 25.33 -20.46
C ILE A 37 -8.03 24.38 -19.60
N LYS A 38 -6.70 24.54 -19.59
CA LYS A 38 -5.73 23.68 -18.91
C LYS A 38 -6.10 23.37 -17.45
N ILE A 39 -6.44 24.40 -16.67
CA ILE A 39 -6.81 24.25 -15.25
C ILE A 39 -8.08 23.40 -15.08
N LYS A 40 -9.05 23.53 -16.01
CA LYS A 40 -10.27 22.71 -15.99
C LYS A 40 -9.95 21.26 -16.35
N LEU A 41 -9.06 21.05 -17.33
CA LEU A 41 -8.63 19.71 -17.73
C LEU A 41 -7.91 18.97 -16.62
N GLN A 42 -7.11 19.64 -15.78
CA GLN A 42 -6.45 18.97 -14.64
C GLN A 42 -7.45 18.41 -13.60
N ARG A 43 -8.64 19.00 -13.48
CA ARG A 43 -9.66 18.55 -12.51
C ARG A 43 -10.48 17.38 -13.00
N ILE A 44 -10.57 17.22 -14.32
CA ILE A 44 -11.34 16.17 -14.96
C ILE A 44 -10.28 15.16 -15.40
N TYR A 45 -10.18 14.01 -14.73
CA TYR A 45 -9.27 12.93 -15.13
C TYR A 45 -10.04 11.88 -15.98
N PRO A 46 -10.51 12.17 -17.21
CA PRO A 46 -11.00 11.15 -18.11
C PRO A 46 -9.82 10.25 -18.52
N LYS A 47 -10.15 9.03 -18.92
CA LYS A 47 -9.16 8.05 -19.34
C LYS A 47 -8.67 8.31 -20.78
N TYR A 48 -9.43 9.05 -21.60
CA TYR A 48 -9.17 9.23 -23.04
C TYR A 48 -9.55 10.62 -23.54
N TYR A 49 -8.70 11.22 -24.38
CA TYR A 49 -8.90 12.53 -24.99
C TYR A 49 -8.72 12.49 -26.52
N LEU A 50 -9.58 13.21 -27.24
CA LEU A 50 -9.45 13.45 -28.67
C LEU A 50 -9.35 14.95 -28.94
N ILE A 51 -8.20 15.41 -29.44
CA ILE A 51 -7.96 16.80 -29.80
C ILE A 51 -8.03 16.94 -31.31
N VAL A 52 -8.91 17.81 -31.81
CA VAL A 52 -8.98 18.13 -33.25
C VAL A 52 -7.95 19.20 -33.56
N LEU A 53 -6.94 18.85 -34.35
CA LEU A 53 -5.88 19.76 -34.78
C LEU A 53 -6.38 20.64 -35.93
N THR A 54 -6.55 21.92 -35.64
CA THR A 54 -6.72 22.95 -36.67
C THR A 54 -5.37 23.32 -37.29
N LYS A 55 -5.38 24.01 -38.44
CA LYS A 55 -4.15 24.39 -39.16
C LYS A 55 -3.18 25.26 -38.33
N GLY A 56 -3.71 26.09 -37.41
CA GLY A 56 -2.92 26.90 -36.50
C GLY A 56 -2.22 26.01 -35.47
N LEU A 57 -3.03 25.29 -34.68
CA LEU A 57 -2.56 24.39 -33.62
C LEU A 57 -1.57 23.33 -34.09
N PHE A 58 -1.67 22.84 -35.33
CA PHE A 58 -0.73 21.85 -35.87
C PHE A 58 0.73 22.34 -35.83
N LYS A 59 0.97 23.65 -35.96
CA LYS A 59 2.33 24.23 -35.87
C LYS A 59 2.89 24.23 -34.44
N GLU A 60 2.01 24.31 -33.45
CA GLU A 60 2.32 24.43 -32.02
C GLU A 60 2.15 23.10 -31.27
N VAL A 61 1.84 22.02 -31.99
CA VAL A 61 1.42 20.74 -31.39
C VAL A 61 2.45 20.14 -30.44
N ASN A 62 3.74 20.34 -30.71
CA ASN A 62 4.81 19.83 -29.84
C ASN A 62 4.80 20.51 -28.47
N GLU A 63 4.42 21.79 -28.38
CA GLU A 63 4.25 22.49 -27.11
C GLU A 63 3.02 21.96 -26.37
N VAL A 64 1.92 21.73 -27.08
CA VAL A 64 0.71 21.10 -26.51
C VAL A 64 1.03 19.71 -25.94
N ILE A 65 1.79 18.88 -26.66
CA ILE A 65 2.19 17.55 -26.21
C ILE A 65 3.03 17.63 -24.93
N LYS A 66 4.01 18.54 -24.88
CA LYS A 66 4.83 18.77 -23.68
C LYS A 66 3.95 19.15 -22.49
N GLU A 67 2.97 20.01 -22.69
CA GLU A 67 2.04 20.41 -21.64
C GLU A 67 1.08 19.29 -21.20
N LEU A 68 0.60 18.47 -22.12
CA LEU A 68 -0.22 17.30 -21.79
C LEU A 68 0.58 16.29 -20.95
N TRP A 69 1.83 16.03 -21.35
CA TRP A 69 2.75 15.16 -20.60
C TRP A 69 3.10 15.74 -19.22
N SER A 70 3.29 17.06 -19.12
CA SER A 70 3.48 17.77 -17.84
C SER A 70 2.27 17.70 -16.91
N MET A 71 1.12 17.23 -17.40
CA MET A 71 -0.09 16.94 -16.63
C MET A 71 -0.34 15.44 -16.44
N SER A 72 0.61 14.58 -16.82
CA SER A 72 0.50 13.12 -16.82
C SER A 72 -0.69 12.61 -17.65
N MET A 73 -1.02 13.33 -18.73
CA MET A 73 -1.95 12.85 -19.73
C MET A 73 -1.14 12.10 -20.77
N ASP A 74 -1.42 10.82 -20.96
CA ASP A 74 -0.78 9.95 -21.94
C ASP A 74 -1.80 9.49 -22.98
N ASN A 75 -3.04 9.19 -22.59
CA ASN A 75 -4.10 8.68 -23.45
C ASN A 75 -4.79 9.78 -24.29
N VAL A 76 -4.00 10.49 -25.09
CA VAL A 76 -4.45 11.59 -25.97
C VAL A 76 -4.24 11.22 -27.43
N ASN A 77 -5.27 11.45 -28.24
CA ASN A 77 -5.21 11.35 -29.69
C ASN A 77 -5.45 12.70 -30.34
N PHE A 78 -4.82 12.89 -31.49
CA PHE A 78 -4.94 14.08 -32.30
C PHE A 78 -5.55 13.72 -33.64
N LEU A 79 -6.71 14.30 -33.94
CA LEU A 79 -7.40 14.11 -35.21
C LEU A 79 -7.06 15.28 -36.13
N THR A 80 -6.61 14.98 -37.34
CA THR A 80 -6.48 15.94 -38.43
C THR A 80 -6.99 15.34 -39.72
N SER A 81 -7.25 16.15 -40.72
CA SER A 81 -7.71 15.69 -42.03
C SER A 81 -7.04 16.50 -43.13
N ASN A 82 -6.66 15.80 -44.21
CA ASN A 82 -6.38 16.44 -45.49
C ASN A 82 -7.61 16.34 -46.40
N ALA A 83 -7.47 16.70 -47.68
CA ALA A 83 -8.59 16.70 -48.62
C ALA A 83 -9.20 15.31 -48.90
N THR A 84 -8.45 14.23 -48.64
CA THR A 84 -8.83 12.86 -49.07
C THR A 84 -8.82 11.82 -47.93
N HIS A 85 -8.16 12.11 -46.82
CA HIS A 85 -7.93 11.18 -45.71
C HIS A 85 -7.99 11.90 -44.35
N GLY A 86 -8.53 11.20 -43.35
CA GLY A 86 -8.40 11.56 -41.94
C GLY A 86 -7.21 10.84 -41.32
N PHE A 87 -6.47 11.50 -40.42
CA PHE A 87 -5.34 10.91 -39.72
C PHE A 87 -5.53 11.05 -38.23
N ILE A 88 -5.19 9.99 -37.49
CA ILE A 88 -5.09 10.02 -36.04
C ILE A 88 -3.63 9.86 -35.67
N TYR A 89 -3.15 10.81 -34.91
CA TYR A 89 -1.83 10.82 -34.31
C TYR A 89 -1.94 10.66 -32.79
N THR A 90 -0.85 10.23 -32.19
CA THR A 90 -0.67 10.18 -30.75
C THR A 90 0.80 10.47 -30.43
N TYR A 91 1.23 10.42 -29.17
CA TYR A 91 2.66 10.40 -28.84
C TYR A 91 2.96 9.24 -27.90
N PHE A 92 4.18 8.70 -27.97
CA PHE A 92 4.67 7.66 -27.07
C PHE A 92 5.70 8.27 -26.12
N PRO A 93 5.46 8.25 -24.80
CA PRO A 93 6.37 8.87 -23.84
C PRO A 93 7.70 8.15 -23.67
N PHE A 94 7.77 6.87 -24.03
CA PHE A 94 8.93 6.02 -23.82
C PHE A 94 9.33 5.40 -25.16
N ASP A 95 10.36 5.94 -25.79
CA ASP A 95 10.84 5.46 -27.10
C ASP A 95 12.36 5.57 -27.18
N HIS A 96 13.07 4.43 -27.30
CA HIS A 96 14.52 4.35 -27.50
C HIS A 96 15.33 5.43 -26.73
N GLU A 97 15.43 5.27 -25.40
CA GLU A 97 16.13 6.19 -24.47
C GLU A 97 15.51 7.59 -24.28
N LYS A 98 14.43 7.92 -25.00
CA LYS A 98 13.66 9.14 -24.77
C LYS A 98 12.61 8.89 -23.69
N CYS A 99 12.91 9.36 -22.49
CA CYS A 99 12.11 9.12 -21.28
C CYS A 99 11.23 10.32 -20.96
N GLY A 100 10.20 10.54 -21.77
CA GLY A 100 9.32 11.70 -21.64
C GLY A 100 9.91 13.00 -22.21
N THR A 101 11.04 12.92 -22.92
CA THR A 101 11.70 14.03 -23.60
C THR A 101 11.44 13.97 -25.10
N ASP A 102 11.46 15.12 -25.78
CA ASP A 102 11.33 15.23 -27.25
C ASP A 102 10.16 14.45 -27.85
N LEU A 103 9.00 14.58 -27.20
CA LEU A 103 7.75 13.95 -27.62
C LEU A 103 7.28 14.52 -28.96
N LEU A 104 7.02 13.62 -29.92
CA LEU A 104 6.58 13.96 -31.27
C LEU A 104 5.28 13.24 -31.61
N LEU A 105 4.55 13.79 -32.58
CA LEU A 105 3.38 13.13 -33.15
C LEU A 105 3.80 11.85 -33.89
N HIS A 106 3.11 10.77 -33.57
CA HIS A 106 3.23 9.46 -34.18
C HIS A 106 1.88 9.07 -34.81
N PRO A 107 1.81 8.82 -36.13
CA PRO A 107 0.56 8.38 -36.76
C PRO A 107 0.20 6.97 -36.28
N ILE A 108 -1.07 6.75 -35.93
CA ILE A 108 -1.56 5.45 -35.47
C ILE A 108 -2.75 4.93 -36.28
N ASN A 109 -3.46 5.80 -36.98
CA ASN A 109 -4.60 5.38 -37.79
C ASN A 109 -4.85 6.34 -38.95
N VAL A 110 -5.43 5.81 -40.02
CA VAL A 110 -5.84 6.56 -41.21
C VAL A 110 -7.27 6.18 -41.54
N PHE A 111 -8.08 7.17 -41.89
CA PHE A 111 -9.43 6.98 -42.42
C PHE A 111 -9.38 6.99 -43.93
N ASP A 112 -9.78 5.89 -44.54
CA ASP A 112 -9.94 5.76 -45.98
C ASP A 112 -11.38 6.16 -46.35
N THR A 113 -11.49 7.23 -47.11
CA THR A 113 -12.78 7.79 -47.54
C THR A 113 -13.48 6.96 -48.60
N THR A 114 -12.73 6.12 -49.35
CA THR A 114 -13.29 5.27 -50.42
C THR A 114 -14.07 4.09 -49.83
N ILE A 115 -13.49 3.43 -48.83
CA ILE A 115 -14.11 2.29 -48.13
C ILE A 115 -14.86 2.69 -46.86
N GLN A 116 -14.82 3.98 -46.49
CA GLN A 116 -15.41 4.57 -45.29
C GLN A 116 -15.03 3.85 -43.99
N LYS A 117 -13.76 3.47 -43.87
CA LYS A 117 -13.27 2.70 -42.72
C LYS A 117 -11.92 3.22 -42.23
N TRP A 118 -11.73 3.06 -40.93
CA TRP A 118 -10.42 3.24 -40.29
C TRP A 118 -9.57 1.99 -40.53
N SER A 119 -8.26 2.18 -40.73
CA SER A 119 -7.31 1.08 -40.91
C SER A 119 -7.19 0.19 -39.67
N ASN A 120 -7.34 0.76 -38.48
CA ASN A 120 -7.27 0.05 -37.21
C ASN A 120 -8.49 0.37 -36.31
N LEU A 121 -8.91 -0.59 -35.49
CA LEU A 121 -9.96 -0.41 -34.48
C LEU A 121 -9.40 0.02 -33.12
N ASN A 122 -8.11 -0.17 -32.88
CA ASN A 122 -7.45 0.28 -31.67
C ASN A 122 -7.02 1.76 -31.81
N PHE A 123 -7.87 2.66 -31.33
CA PHE A 123 -7.59 4.09 -31.36
C PHE A 123 -6.64 4.54 -30.25
N TYR A 124 -6.58 3.85 -29.11
CA TYR A 124 -5.75 4.26 -27.97
C TYR A 124 -4.80 3.10 -27.61
N PRO A 125 -3.67 2.96 -28.32
CA PRO A 125 -2.71 1.91 -28.03
C PRO A 125 -2.13 2.10 -26.62
N GLU A 126 -1.79 0.99 -25.96
CA GLU A 126 -1.12 1.03 -24.66
C GLU A 126 0.28 1.62 -24.80
N LYS A 127 0.60 2.62 -23.97
CA LYS A 127 1.84 3.41 -24.07
C LYS A 127 2.88 3.07 -23.01
N VAL A 128 2.52 2.19 -22.07
CA VAL A 128 3.30 1.88 -20.86
C VAL A 128 3.59 0.39 -20.72
N GLN A 129 3.45 -0.40 -21.79
CA GLN A 129 3.83 -1.82 -21.78
C GLN A 129 5.35 -2.02 -21.70
N ASN A 130 6.12 -1.09 -22.25
CA ASN A 130 7.58 -1.12 -22.25
C ASN A 130 8.09 0.32 -22.11
N LEU A 131 8.85 0.58 -21.06
CA LEU A 131 9.45 1.87 -20.74
C LEU A 131 10.85 2.04 -21.36
N ASN A 132 11.30 1.09 -22.18
CA ASN A 132 12.53 1.16 -22.97
C ASN A 132 13.77 1.52 -22.14
N ASN A 133 13.91 0.85 -20.98
CA ASN A 133 14.99 1.02 -20.02
C ASN A 133 15.09 2.43 -19.39
N CYS A 134 14.01 3.21 -19.43
CA CYS A 134 13.97 4.52 -18.80
C CYS A 134 14.20 4.44 -17.29
N ALA A 135 14.95 5.42 -16.78
CA ALA A 135 15.17 5.57 -15.35
C ALA A 135 13.90 6.07 -14.66
N LEU A 136 13.33 5.26 -13.78
CA LEU A 136 12.16 5.62 -12.97
C LEU A 136 12.63 6.01 -11.56
N LYS A 137 12.39 7.26 -11.15
CA LYS A 137 12.80 7.78 -9.84
C LYS A 137 11.81 7.34 -8.78
N VAL A 138 12.26 6.49 -7.88
CA VAL A 138 11.48 5.90 -6.79
C VAL A 138 11.84 6.60 -5.49
N GLY A 139 10.91 7.40 -4.98
CA GLY A 139 11.02 7.99 -3.65
C GLY A 139 10.75 6.94 -2.57
N VAL A 140 11.65 6.83 -1.60
CA VAL A 140 11.62 5.79 -0.57
C VAL A 140 11.54 6.42 0.81
N THR A 141 10.59 5.97 1.64
CA THR A 141 10.64 6.16 3.09
C THR A 141 10.81 4.80 3.77
N GLU A 142 11.71 4.72 4.74
CA GLU A 142 11.96 3.49 5.47
C GLU A 142 10.74 3.04 6.27
N SER A 143 10.35 1.78 6.12
CA SER A 143 9.22 1.19 6.84
C SER A 143 9.36 -0.33 6.86
N ILE A 144 10.02 -0.86 7.88
CA ILE A 144 10.22 -2.32 8.03
C ILE A 144 8.87 -3.02 8.26
N PRO A 145 8.57 -4.15 7.57
CA PRO A 145 9.39 -4.89 6.59
C PRO A 145 9.10 -4.53 5.12
N MET A 146 8.32 -3.49 4.84
CA MET A 146 7.92 -3.10 3.48
C MET A 146 9.06 -2.48 2.69
N VAL A 147 9.84 -1.61 3.34
CA VAL A 147 11.07 -1.05 2.80
C VAL A 147 12.12 -1.05 3.90
N ILE A 148 13.23 -1.71 3.64
CA ILE A 148 14.40 -1.84 4.50
C ILE A 148 15.53 -1.09 3.80
N THR A 149 16.20 -0.20 4.53
CA THR A 149 17.38 0.50 4.01
C THR A 149 18.60 0.13 4.83
N SER A 150 19.69 -0.18 4.14
CA SER A 150 20.97 -0.52 4.75
C SER A 150 22.09 0.24 4.08
N ASN A 151 23.13 0.55 4.85
CA ASN A 151 24.35 1.12 4.30
C ASN A 151 25.29 -0.04 3.95
N GLU A 152 25.79 -0.05 2.72
CA GLU A 152 26.80 -0.99 2.24
C GLU A 152 28.21 -0.56 2.67
N THR A 153 29.16 -1.49 2.60
CA THR A 153 30.56 -1.25 3.00
C THR A 153 31.27 -0.19 2.15
N ASP A 154 30.79 0.05 0.93
CA ASP A 154 31.31 1.05 0.01
C ASP A 154 30.66 2.45 0.20
N GLY A 155 29.77 2.60 1.18
CA GLY A 155 29.04 3.83 1.45
C GLY A 155 27.79 4.02 0.58
N THR A 156 27.46 3.07 -0.30
CA THR A 156 26.20 3.08 -1.04
C THR A 156 25.03 2.63 -0.14
N LYS A 157 23.80 2.96 -0.54
CA LYS A 157 22.60 2.48 0.14
C LYS A 157 22.03 1.29 -0.61
N SER A 158 21.82 0.19 0.11
CA SER A 158 21.03 -0.92 -0.36
C SER A 158 19.58 -0.80 0.10
N PHE A 159 18.69 -1.27 -0.77
CA PHE A 159 17.25 -1.23 -0.59
C PHE A 159 16.72 -2.66 -0.70
N ASP A 160 15.92 -3.06 0.28
CA ASP A 160 15.24 -4.35 0.31
C ASP A 160 13.83 -4.21 0.91
N GLY A 161 13.10 -5.31 1.04
CA GLY A 161 11.74 -5.34 1.55
C GLY A 161 10.69 -5.58 0.47
N ILE A 162 9.44 -5.75 0.90
CA ILE A 162 8.33 -6.21 0.06
C ILE A 162 8.04 -5.23 -1.09
N GLU A 163 7.99 -3.92 -0.82
CA GLU A 163 7.68 -2.90 -1.84
C GLU A 163 8.86 -2.70 -2.80
N VAL A 164 10.10 -2.84 -2.32
CA VAL A 164 11.29 -2.79 -3.19
C VAL A 164 11.33 -3.96 -4.15
N LEU A 165 11.03 -5.18 -3.66
CA LEU A 165 10.91 -6.36 -4.51
C LEU A 165 9.79 -6.22 -5.54
N LEU A 166 8.65 -5.63 -5.15
CA LEU A 166 7.56 -5.33 -6.08
C LEU A 166 8.01 -4.37 -7.19
N ILE A 167 8.68 -3.27 -6.87
CA ILE A 167 9.23 -2.34 -7.86
C ILE A 167 10.23 -3.03 -8.79
N ARG A 168 11.14 -3.85 -8.25
CA ARG A 168 12.09 -4.61 -9.07
C ARG A 168 11.40 -5.61 -10.00
N LYS A 169 10.29 -6.22 -9.59
CA LYS A 169 9.50 -7.10 -10.47
C LYS A 169 8.79 -6.30 -11.55
N LEU A 170 8.19 -5.17 -11.21
CA LEU A 170 7.59 -4.26 -12.20
C LEU A 170 8.63 -3.73 -13.20
N ALA A 171 9.87 -3.48 -12.74
CA ALA A 171 10.98 -3.06 -13.59
C ALA A 171 11.32 -4.08 -14.67
N LEU A 172 11.23 -5.38 -14.36
CA LEU A 172 11.43 -6.46 -15.32
C LEU A 172 10.25 -6.58 -16.31
N GLU A 173 9.01 -6.52 -15.80
CA GLU A 173 7.81 -6.66 -16.61
C GLU A 173 7.62 -5.50 -17.60
N PHE A 174 7.88 -4.27 -17.14
CA PHE A 174 7.69 -3.06 -17.93
C PHE A 174 9.00 -2.50 -18.50
N ASN A 175 10.13 -3.19 -18.31
CA ASN A 175 11.45 -2.83 -18.84
C ASN A 175 11.87 -1.37 -18.51
N PHE A 176 12.01 -1.06 -17.22
CA PHE A 176 12.55 0.21 -16.72
C PHE A 176 13.66 -0.02 -15.70
N THR A 177 14.49 0.99 -15.44
CA THR A 177 15.53 0.96 -14.41
C THR A 177 15.10 1.76 -13.18
N PRO A 178 14.88 1.14 -12.01
CA PRO A 178 14.51 1.86 -10.80
C PRO A 178 15.72 2.62 -10.20
N GLN A 179 15.53 3.90 -9.91
CA GLN A 179 16.48 4.75 -9.19
C GLN A 179 15.90 5.12 -7.83
N PHE A 180 16.44 4.55 -6.75
CA PHE A 180 15.90 4.74 -5.41
C PHE A 180 16.51 5.97 -4.73
N ASN A 181 15.64 6.87 -4.26
CA ASN A 181 16.00 8.08 -3.55
C ASN A 181 15.32 8.07 -2.18
N ILE A 182 16.12 8.03 -1.11
CA ILE A 182 15.60 7.98 0.25
C ILE A 182 15.19 9.36 0.75
N PHE A 183 14.08 9.41 1.48
CA PHE A 183 13.54 10.58 2.15
C PHE A 183 13.34 10.28 3.64
N GLU A 184 13.65 11.25 4.49
CA GLU A 184 13.56 11.13 5.95
C GLU A 184 12.11 11.00 6.46
N SER A 185 11.14 11.49 5.69
CA SER A 185 9.73 11.45 6.09
C SER A 185 8.80 11.24 4.90
N VAL A 186 7.63 10.66 5.20
CA VAL A 186 6.52 10.59 4.25
C VAL A 186 6.09 11.99 3.81
N GLY A 187 6.02 12.92 4.76
CA GLY A 187 5.60 14.30 4.53
C GLY A 187 4.15 14.42 4.06
N VAL A 188 3.84 15.51 3.35
CA VAL A 188 2.49 15.87 2.94
C VAL A 188 2.53 16.41 1.50
N ALA A 189 1.62 15.95 0.64
CA ALA A 189 1.37 16.54 -0.67
C ALA A 189 0.21 17.53 -0.58
N ARG A 190 0.46 18.78 -0.97
CA ARG A 190 -0.51 19.89 -1.06
C ARG A 190 -0.11 20.82 -2.20
N GLU A 191 -1.06 21.61 -2.70
CA GLU A 191 -0.79 22.61 -3.74
C GLU A 191 0.32 23.60 -3.36
N LYS A 192 0.47 23.89 -2.07
CA LYS A 192 1.50 24.76 -1.51
C LYS A 192 2.16 24.09 -0.31
N ASN A 193 3.46 24.30 -0.16
CA ASN A 193 4.27 23.80 0.96
C ASN A 193 4.22 22.27 1.12
N SER A 194 4.37 21.57 0.01
CA SER A 194 4.56 20.12 -0.05
C SER A 194 5.89 19.72 0.61
N THR A 195 5.91 18.60 1.34
CA THR A 195 7.09 18.11 2.09
C THR A 195 7.27 16.59 1.99
N GLY A 196 8.47 16.11 2.31
CA GLY A 196 8.82 14.68 2.33
C GLY A 196 8.70 14.00 0.97
N VAL A 197 8.57 12.67 0.96
CA VAL A 197 8.46 11.88 -0.28
C VAL A 197 7.21 12.25 -1.08
N LEU A 198 6.09 12.52 -0.40
CA LEU A 198 4.84 12.91 -1.06
C LEU A 198 4.94 14.28 -1.71
N GLY A 199 5.66 15.21 -1.09
CA GLY A 199 5.93 16.51 -1.70
C GLY A 199 6.85 16.41 -2.91
N SER A 200 7.88 15.57 -2.85
CA SER A 200 8.75 15.30 -4.00
C SER A 200 8.00 14.63 -5.16
N LEU A 201 7.01 13.77 -4.86
CA LEU A 201 6.12 13.20 -5.86
C LEU A 201 5.21 14.27 -6.49
N TYR A 202 4.65 15.17 -5.68
CA TYR A 202 3.83 16.28 -6.17
C TYR A 202 4.64 17.23 -7.07
N ASP A 203 5.87 17.56 -6.66
CA ASP A 203 6.81 18.40 -7.41
C ASP A 203 7.46 17.69 -8.61
N ARG A 204 7.08 16.43 -8.91
CA ARG A 204 7.68 15.59 -9.98
C ARG A 204 9.19 15.39 -9.87
N LYS A 205 9.74 15.46 -8.65
CA LYS A 205 11.14 15.11 -8.35
C LYS A 205 11.33 13.59 -8.27
N CYS A 206 10.25 12.87 -7.96
CA CYS A 206 10.15 11.41 -8.05
C CYS A 206 8.92 11.05 -8.89
N ASP A 207 8.94 9.87 -9.52
CA ASP A 207 7.87 9.38 -10.38
C ASP A 207 6.92 8.45 -9.63
N VAL A 208 7.46 7.69 -8.66
CA VAL A 208 6.71 6.77 -7.79
C VAL A 208 7.23 6.91 -6.36
N ALA A 209 6.37 6.70 -5.37
CA ALA A 209 6.76 6.68 -3.95
C ALA A 209 6.37 5.35 -3.28
N ILE A 210 7.28 4.83 -2.46
CA ILE A 210 7.11 3.64 -1.61
C ILE A 210 7.52 3.95 -0.16
N GLY A 211 7.02 3.18 0.79
CA GLY A 211 7.23 3.38 2.22
C GLY A 211 5.96 3.22 3.05
N SER A 212 5.17 2.17 2.80
CA SER A 212 3.90 1.91 3.51
C SER A 212 2.89 3.05 3.40
N LEU A 213 2.74 3.60 2.19
CA LEU A 213 1.82 4.70 1.93
C LEU A 213 0.38 4.22 1.92
N SER A 214 -0.37 4.60 2.95
CA SER A 214 -1.80 4.35 3.03
C SER A 214 -2.61 5.23 2.08
N LEU A 215 -3.68 4.65 1.52
CA LEU A 215 -4.67 5.40 0.75
C LEU A 215 -5.46 6.31 1.70
N GLN A 216 -5.32 7.61 1.53
CA GLN A 216 -6.04 8.62 2.31
C GLN A 216 -6.71 9.62 1.35
N ILE A 217 -7.88 10.12 1.74
CA ILE A 217 -8.71 10.98 0.88
C ILE A 217 -7.96 12.25 0.50
N ASP A 218 -7.30 12.88 1.47
CA ASP A 218 -6.48 14.08 1.29
C ASP A 218 -5.34 13.86 0.28
N ARG A 219 -4.66 12.70 0.32
CA ARG A 219 -3.61 12.35 -0.65
C ARG A 219 -4.19 12.16 -2.05
N THR A 220 -5.32 11.48 -2.17
CA THR A 220 -5.95 11.18 -3.48
C THR A 220 -6.53 12.41 -4.18
N GLN A 221 -6.64 13.56 -3.49
CA GLN A 221 -7.06 14.81 -4.10
C GLN A 221 -5.98 15.45 -4.97
N VAL A 222 -4.71 15.17 -4.69
CA VAL A 222 -3.54 15.80 -5.34
C VAL A 222 -2.58 14.81 -5.97
N LEU A 223 -2.67 13.53 -5.60
CA LEU A 223 -1.83 12.45 -6.10
C LEU A 223 -2.68 11.26 -6.56
N SER A 224 -2.17 10.54 -7.56
CA SER A 224 -2.76 9.28 -7.99
C SER A 224 -2.22 8.12 -7.16
N ALA A 225 -3.09 7.19 -6.77
CA ALA A 225 -2.70 5.96 -6.09
C ALA A 225 -2.72 4.76 -7.04
N THR A 226 -1.83 3.80 -6.81
CA THR A 226 -1.82 2.52 -7.50
C THR A 226 -2.92 1.59 -6.99
N SER A 227 -3.02 0.40 -7.58
CA SER A 227 -3.88 -0.65 -7.03
C SER A 227 -3.33 -1.12 -5.68
N MET A 228 -4.21 -1.21 -4.68
CA MET A 228 -3.86 -1.76 -3.37
C MET A 228 -3.40 -3.21 -3.50
N PHE A 229 -2.17 -3.49 -3.08
CA PHE A 229 -1.64 -4.85 -3.03
C PHE A 229 -1.63 -5.44 -1.61
N ALA A 230 -1.77 -4.60 -0.58
CA ALA A 230 -1.82 -5.02 0.82
C ALA A 230 -2.92 -4.27 1.60
N SER A 231 -3.50 -4.95 2.59
CA SER A 231 -4.50 -4.38 3.51
C SER A 231 -4.21 -4.88 4.92
N ILE A 232 -3.89 -3.96 5.83
CA ILE A 232 -3.56 -4.28 7.22
C ILE A 232 -4.73 -3.83 8.11
N PRO A 233 -5.34 -4.72 8.92
CA PRO A 233 -6.38 -4.32 9.85
C PRO A 233 -5.80 -3.50 11.00
N ILE A 234 -6.62 -2.63 11.59
CA ILE A 234 -6.28 -1.99 12.87
C ILE A 234 -6.34 -3.05 13.96
N VAL A 235 -5.20 -3.32 14.59
CA VAL A 235 -5.07 -4.32 15.67
C VAL A 235 -4.54 -3.68 16.93
N ALA A 236 -5.08 -4.10 18.09
CA ALA A 236 -4.53 -3.74 19.38
C ALA A 236 -3.46 -4.77 19.77
N VAL A 237 -2.20 -4.32 19.84
CA VAL A 237 -1.09 -5.17 20.31
C VAL A 237 -1.01 -5.03 21.82
N ILE A 238 -1.42 -6.07 22.55
CA ILE A 238 -1.33 -6.12 24.01
C ILE A 238 -0.03 -6.85 24.35
N PRO A 239 0.88 -6.23 25.12
CA PRO A 239 2.09 -6.92 25.55
C PRO A 239 1.72 -8.18 26.33
N PRO A 240 2.53 -9.26 26.24
CA PRO A 240 2.29 -10.45 27.05
C PRO A 240 2.26 -10.04 28.53
N SER A 241 1.33 -10.60 29.30
CA SER A 241 1.26 -10.36 30.74
C SER A 241 2.60 -10.73 31.37
N SER A 242 3.09 -9.92 32.32
CA SER A 242 4.26 -10.27 33.13
C SER A 242 4.12 -11.69 33.67
N GLN A 243 5.21 -12.46 33.65
CA GLN A 243 5.19 -13.80 34.19
C GLN A 243 4.72 -13.77 35.65
N ILE A 244 3.63 -14.48 35.93
CA ILE A 244 3.11 -14.59 37.29
C ILE A 244 4.17 -15.27 38.16
N SER A 245 4.52 -14.64 39.30
CA SER A 245 5.49 -15.21 40.25
C SER A 245 5.06 -16.59 40.74
N ALA A 246 6.01 -17.47 41.06
CA ALA A 246 5.74 -18.81 41.55
C ALA A 246 4.83 -18.81 42.79
N PHE A 247 5.03 -17.87 43.73
CA PHE A 247 4.16 -17.72 44.90
C PHE A 247 2.73 -17.33 44.54
N VAL A 248 2.57 -16.46 43.53
CA VAL A 248 1.25 -16.08 43.04
C VAL A 248 0.53 -17.29 42.46
N LYS A 249 1.23 -18.14 41.71
CA LYS A 249 0.65 -19.40 41.21
C LYS A 249 0.23 -20.36 42.33
N LEU A 250 0.87 -20.30 43.50
CA LEU A 250 0.53 -21.16 44.64
C LEU A 250 -0.70 -20.69 45.41
N TYR A 251 -0.91 -19.38 45.58
CA TYR A 251 -2.07 -18.87 46.33
C TYR A 251 -3.31 -18.65 45.45
N LEU A 252 -3.14 -18.39 44.15
CA LEU A 252 -4.24 -18.07 43.22
C LEU A 252 -5.34 -19.16 43.10
N PRO A 253 -5.06 -20.48 43.23
CA PRO A 253 -6.10 -21.50 43.07
C PRO A 253 -7.20 -21.48 44.12
N PHE A 254 -6.93 -20.91 45.30
CA PHE A 254 -7.87 -20.90 46.43
C PHE A 254 -8.19 -19.46 46.84
N ASP A 255 -9.49 -19.19 46.99
CA ASP A 255 -9.95 -17.91 47.54
C ASP A 255 -9.54 -17.77 49.02
N PHE A 256 -9.47 -16.53 49.50
CA PHE A 256 -9.07 -16.23 50.89
C PHE A 256 -9.95 -16.97 51.91
N THR A 257 -11.24 -17.12 51.62
CA THR A 257 -12.19 -17.89 52.42
C THR A 257 -11.77 -19.36 52.54
N THR A 258 -11.31 -19.98 51.45
CA THR A 258 -10.86 -21.38 51.45
C THR A 258 -9.58 -21.55 52.26
N TRP A 259 -8.65 -20.59 52.19
CA TRP A 259 -7.45 -20.57 53.03
C TRP A 259 -7.78 -20.48 54.52
N ILE A 260 -8.75 -19.64 54.90
CA ILE A 260 -9.23 -19.55 56.29
C ILE A 260 -9.83 -20.90 56.74
N LEU A 261 -10.69 -21.52 55.92
CA LEU A 261 -11.31 -22.79 56.25
C LEU A 261 -10.27 -23.91 56.42
N LEU A 262 -9.27 -23.98 55.53
CA LEU A 262 -8.15 -24.91 55.67
C LEU A 262 -7.39 -24.66 56.97
N PHE A 263 -7.09 -23.40 57.31
CA PHE A 263 -6.42 -23.05 58.57
C PHE A 263 -7.24 -23.47 59.80
N VAL A 264 -8.55 -23.21 59.81
CA VAL A 264 -9.45 -23.62 60.89
C VAL A 264 -9.53 -25.14 61.00
N MET A 265 -9.57 -25.86 59.88
CA MET A 265 -9.56 -27.32 59.85
C MET A 265 -8.27 -27.89 60.46
N PHE A 266 -7.10 -27.36 60.09
CA PHE A 266 -5.83 -27.78 60.68
C PHE A 266 -5.73 -27.42 62.17
N LEU A 267 -6.19 -26.22 62.56
CA LEU A 267 -6.17 -25.76 63.95
C LEU A 267 -7.08 -26.60 64.84
N THR A 268 -8.30 -26.91 64.38
CA THR A 268 -9.23 -27.79 65.11
C THR A 268 -8.66 -29.19 65.28
N GLY A 269 -8.09 -29.79 64.22
CA GLY A 269 -7.41 -31.07 64.31
C GLY A 269 -6.23 -31.06 65.30
N TYR A 270 -5.42 -30.01 65.28
CA TYR A 270 -4.31 -29.82 66.22
C TYR A 270 -4.79 -29.72 67.67
N ILE A 271 -5.85 -28.94 67.94
CA ILE A 271 -6.45 -28.81 69.27
C ILE A 271 -6.97 -30.15 69.77
N VAL A 272 -7.67 -30.93 68.93
CA VAL A 272 -8.14 -32.28 69.30
C VAL A 272 -6.97 -33.19 69.69
N ILE A 273 -5.87 -33.16 68.94
CA ILE A 273 -4.65 -33.92 69.25
C ILE A 273 -4.04 -33.48 70.59
N LEU A 274 -3.98 -32.17 70.88
CA LEU A 274 -3.47 -31.67 72.16
C LEU A 274 -4.34 -32.09 73.34
N ILE A 275 -5.66 -31.92 73.22
CA ILE A 275 -6.61 -32.30 74.27
C ILE A 275 -6.51 -33.81 74.56
N THR A 276 -6.45 -34.64 73.52
CA THR A 276 -6.33 -36.10 73.69
C THR A 276 -5.01 -36.51 74.33
N LYS A 277 -3.89 -35.81 74.05
CA LYS A 277 -2.62 -35.99 74.78
C LYS A 277 -2.73 -35.65 76.26
N LEU A 278 -3.43 -34.56 76.59
CA LEU A 278 -3.54 -34.05 77.96
C LEU A 278 -4.47 -34.91 78.84
N ILE A 279 -5.55 -35.46 78.27
CA ILE A 279 -6.56 -36.20 79.04
C ILE A 279 -6.24 -37.69 79.18
N SER A 280 -5.69 -38.35 78.16
CA SER A 280 -5.46 -39.82 78.23
C SER A 280 -4.39 -40.31 77.25
N LYS A 281 -3.30 -40.85 77.81
CA LYS A 281 -2.22 -41.51 77.02
C LYS A 281 -2.72 -42.71 76.20
N THR A 282 -3.83 -43.35 76.61
CA THR A 282 -4.40 -44.52 75.94
C THR A 282 -5.23 -44.12 74.71
N SER A 283 -6.02 -43.06 74.81
CA SER A 283 -6.85 -42.54 73.70
C SER A 283 -5.99 -41.85 72.63
N TYR A 284 -4.93 -41.15 73.04
CA TYR A 284 -3.95 -40.59 72.11
C TYR A 284 -3.28 -41.67 71.23
N LYS A 285 -2.91 -42.82 71.84
CA LYS A 285 -2.30 -43.97 71.12
C LYS A 285 -3.26 -44.61 70.11
N PHE A 286 -4.57 -44.49 70.31
CA PHE A 286 -5.59 -44.97 69.37
C PHE A 286 -5.74 -44.03 68.17
N ILE A 287 -5.80 -42.72 68.40
CA ILE A 287 -6.06 -41.72 67.35
C ILE A 287 -4.86 -41.51 66.42
N VAL A 288 -3.64 -41.47 66.97
CA VAL A 288 -2.41 -41.26 66.15
C VAL A 288 -1.88 -42.59 65.57
N GLY A 289 -2.41 -43.71 66.03
CA GLY A 289 -1.98 -45.06 65.65
C GLY A 289 -0.66 -45.46 66.31
N HIS A 290 -0.67 -46.53 67.10
CA HIS A 290 0.55 -47.13 67.64
C HIS A 290 1.13 -48.13 66.64
N LYS A 291 2.40 -47.94 66.22
CA LYS A 291 3.15 -49.00 65.51
C LYS A 291 3.27 -50.22 66.43
N ARG A 292 2.60 -51.33 66.12
CA ARG A 292 2.97 -52.64 66.70
C ARG A 292 4.31 -53.03 66.09
N ILE A 293 5.38 -52.97 66.86
CA ILE A 293 6.65 -53.59 66.47
C ILE A 293 6.43 -55.10 66.59
N ILE A 294 6.20 -55.75 65.45
CA ILE A 294 6.23 -57.22 65.37
C ILE A 294 7.72 -57.59 65.40
N SER A 295 8.20 -58.08 66.54
CA SER A 295 9.49 -58.74 66.63
C SER A 295 9.42 -60.07 65.86
N ARG A 296 9.89 -60.10 64.60
CA ARG A 296 10.27 -61.34 63.94
C ARG A 296 11.52 -61.86 64.64
N GLN A 297 11.39 -62.95 65.41
CA GLN A 297 12.54 -63.78 65.75
C GLN A 297 13.04 -64.42 64.46
N VAL A 298 14.34 -64.22 64.19
CA VAL A 298 15.09 -64.96 63.18
C VAL A 298 15.44 -66.30 63.81
N VAL A 299 14.98 -67.39 63.18
CA VAL A 299 15.54 -68.74 63.28
C VAL A 299 16.07 -69.09 61.90
#